data_AF-A0A5Y0DGQ9-F1
#
_entry.id   AF-A0A5Y0DGQ9-F1
#
_cell.length_a   1.000
_cell.length_b   1.000
_cell.length_c   1.000
_cell.angle_alpha   90.00
_cell.angle_beta   90.00
_cell.angle_gamma   90.00
#
_symmetry.space_group_name_H-M   'P 1'
#
loop_
_entity.id
_entity.type
_entity.pdbx_description
1 polymer ?
#
loop_
_entity_poly.entity_id
_entity_poly.type
_entity_poly.pdbx_seq_one_letter_code
_entity_poly.pdbx_strand_id
1 'polypeptide(L)' 'MSDAENCSTLAQSDRRKMMKVNDRVTVKTDGGPRRPGVVLAVEEFSEGTMYLVSLEDYPL' A
#
# COMPACT_ATOMS: atom_id res chain seq x y z
N MET A 1 -21.58 30.07 0.23
CA MET A 1 -21.82 29.25 -0.97
C MET A 1 -20.45 29.06 -1.61
N SER A 2 -19.60 28.21 -1.03
CA SER A 2 -19.54 26.73 -1.12
C SER A 2 -18.45 26.34 -2.13
N ASP A 3 -17.36 25.64 -1.84
CA ASP A 3 -16.65 25.23 -0.63
C ASP A 3 -15.21 25.05 -1.13
N ALA A 4 -14.25 25.79 -0.58
CA ALA A 4 -12.82 25.55 -0.82
C ALA A 4 -12.17 25.11 0.49
N GLU A 5 -12.84 24.21 1.19
CA GLU A 5 -12.25 23.48 2.32
C GLU A 5 -11.72 22.14 1.80
N ASN A 6 -10.41 22.09 1.55
CA ASN A 6 -9.51 21.14 2.21
C ASN A 6 -8.14 21.17 1.51
N CYS A 7 -7.30 22.13 1.92
CA CYS A 7 -5.89 22.17 1.52
C CYS A 7 -4.96 22.12 2.76
N SER A 8 -5.41 21.55 3.90
CA SER A 8 -4.58 21.53 5.11
C SER A 8 -4.70 20.32 6.05
N THR A 9 -5.43 19.24 5.72
CA THR A 9 -5.48 18.03 6.59
C THR A 9 -4.85 16.77 6.00
N LEU A 10 -3.66 16.89 5.41
CA LEU A 10 -2.67 15.80 5.39
C LEU A 10 -1.35 16.24 6.04
N ALA A 11 -1.41 17.27 6.89
CA ALA A 11 -0.39 17.50 7.90
C ALA A 11 -0.36 16.27 8.84
N GLN A 12 0.85 15.72 9.04
CA GLN A 12 1.19 14.89 10.21
C GLN A 12 0.49 13.54 10.36
N SER A 13 0.88 12.50 9.59
CA SER A 13 0.73 11.11 10.07
C SER A 13 1.56 10.05 9.35
N ASP A 14 2.09 10.32 8.15
CA ASP A 14 2.97 9.37 7.46
C ASP A 14 4.41 9.36 8.03
N ARG A 15 4.55 9.01 9.31
CA ARG A 15 5.64 8.08 9.61
C ARG A 15 5.30 6.85 8.79
N ARG A 16 6.05 6.57 7.71
CA ARG A 16 5.97 5.33 6.92
C ARG A 16 5.59 4.19 7.86
N LYS A 17 4.31 3.83 7.93
CA LYS A 17 3.89 2.74 8.78
C LYS A 17 4.33 1.51 8.01
N MET A 18 5.41 0.89 8.46
CA MET A 18 5.86 -0.38 7.90
C MET A 18 4.66 -1.33 7.91
N MET A 19 4.31 -1.87 6.75
CA MET A 19 3.16 -2.75 6.60
C MET A 19 3.44 -4.06 7.35
N LYS A 20 2.39 -4.69 7.85
CA LYS A 20 2.46 -5.95 8.59
C LYS A 20 1.76 -7.06 7.82
N VAL A 21 2.07 -8.29 8.17
CA VAL A 21 1.31 -9.46 7.71
C VAL A 21 -0.18 -9.26 8.04
N ASN A 22 -1.04 -9.62 7.10
CA ASN A 22 -2.49 -9.42 7.06
C ASN A 22 -2.99 -7.99 6.80
N ASP A 23 -2.10 -7.01 6.62
CA ASP A 23 -2.53 -5.68 6.19
C ASP A 23 -3.10 -5.74 4.76
N ARG A 24 -4.20 -5.03 4.54
CA ARG A 24 -4.76 -4.80 3.19
C ARG A 24 -3.94 -3.73 2.48
N VAL A 25 -3.52 -4.02 1.26
CA VAL A 25 -2.64 -3.16 0.47
C VAL A 25 -3.13 -3.02 -0.96
N THR A 26 -2.59 -2.02 -1.66
CA THR A 26 -2.77 -1.85 -3.10
C THR A 26 -1.41 -1.81 -3.77
N VAL A 27 -1.17 -2.77 -4.67
CA VAL A 27 0.11 -2.97 -5.34
C VAL A 27 0.15 -2.18 -6.65
N LYS A 28 1.28 -1.52 -6.93
CA LYS A 28 1.52 -0.89 -8.24
C LYS A 28 1.90 -1.98 -9.23
N THR A 29 1.27 -1.97 -10.39
CA THR A 29 1.64 -2.83 -11.52
C THR A 29 2.13 -1.97 -12.67
N ASP A 30 3.15 -2.43 -13.37
CA ASP A 30 3.66 -1.70 -14.53
C ASP A 30 2.61 -1.72 -15.66
N GLY A 31 2.18 -0.54 -16.09
CA GLY A 31 1.23 -0.36 -17.19
C GLY A 31 -0.23 -0.72 -16.91
N GLY A 32 -0.61 -1.07 -15.66
CA GLY A 32 -1.97 -1.49 -15.28
C GLY A 32 -2.54 -0.76 -14.06
N PRO A 33 -3.85 -0.93 -13.77
CA PRO A 33 -4.46 -0.38 -12.56
C PRO A 33 -3.86 -1.02 -11.29
N ARG A 34 -3.82 -0.27 -10.20
CA ARG A 34 -3.35 -0.80 -8.91
C ARG A 34 -4.27 -1.94 -8.47
N ARG A 35 -3.68 -3.02 -7.95
CA ARG A 35 -4.41 -4.25 -7.60
C ARG A 35 -4.53 -4.37 -6.08
N PRO A 36 -5.72 -4.70 -5.54
CA PRO A 36 -5.88 -4.98 -4.12
C PRO A 36 -5.21 -6.29 -3.74
N GLY A 37 -4.72 -6.38 -2.51
CA GLY A 37 -4.09 -7.58 -1.99
C GLY A 37 -3.88 -7.58 -0.47
N VAL A 38 -3.36 -8.69 0.05
CA VAL A 38 -3.05 -8.88 1.47
C VAL A 38 -1.60 -9.32 1.64
N VAL A 39 -0.89 -8.69 2.58
CA VAL A 39 0.49 -9.05 2.92
C VAL A 39 0.53 -10.43 3.60
N LEU A 40 1.30 -11.34 3.05
CA LEU A 40 1.49 -12.69 3.58
C LEU A 40 2.81 -12.83 4.36
N ALA A 41 3.85 -12.12 3.92
CA ALA A 41 5.17 -12.13 4.56
C ALA A 41 5.88 -10.78 4.38
N VAL A 42 6.76 -10.47 5.33
CA VAL A 42 7.63 -9.29 5.32
C VAL A 42 9.04 -9.75 5.63
N GLU A 43 9.98 -9.48 4.72
CA GLU A 43 11.37 -9.87 4.87
C GLU A 43 12.30 -8.67 4.64
N GLU A 44 13.37 -8.59 5.42
CA GLU A 44 14.46 -7.65 5.14
C GLU A 44 15.29 -8.15 3.97
N PHE A 45 15.65 -7.23 3.07
CA PHE A 45 16.49 -7.49 1.91
C PHE A 45 17.60 -6.45 1.86
N SER A 46 18.73 -6.76 1.22
CA SER A 46 19.88 -5.85 1.18
C SER A 46 19.54 -4.46 0.60
N GLU A 47 18.54 -4.39 -0.28
CA GLU A 47 18.08 -3.15 -0.92
C GLU A 47 16.86 -2.52 -0.22
N GLY A 48 16.22 -3.19 0.74
CA GLY A 48 15.01 -2.68 1.40
C GLY A 48 14.17 -3.74 2.09
N THR A 49 12.84 -3.68 1.91
CA THR A 49 11.89 -4.64 2.51
C THR A 49 11.11 -5.32 1.40
N MET A 50 11.15 -6.65 1.38
CA MET A 50 10.37 -7.47 0.46
C MET A 50 9.03 -7.83 1.10
N TYR A 51 7.96 -7.73 0.31
CA TYR A 51 6.62 -8.10 0.74
C TYR A 51 6.09 -9.17 -0.20
N LEU A 52 5.67 -10.30 0.37
CA LEU A 52 4.85 -11.26 -0.35
C LEU A 52 3.40 -10.82 -0.23
N VAL A 53 2.71 -10.61 -1.35
CA VAL A 53 1.32 -10.13 -1.37
C VAL A 53 0.48 -11.08 -2.21
N SER A 54 -0.62 -11.56 -1.64
CA SER A 54 -1.69 -12.22 -2.41
C SER A 54 -2.53 -11.15 -3.10
N LEU A 55 -2.85 -11.35 -4.38
CA LEU A 55 -3.77 -10.47 -5.10
C LEU A 55 -5.08 -11.23 -5.31
N GLU A 56 -6.21 -10.53 -5.14
CA GLU A 56 -7.55 -11.15 -5.20
C GLU A 56 -7.83 -11.85 -6.54
N ASP A 57 -7.33 -11.30 -7.65
CA ASP A 57 -7.56 -11.81 -9.01
C ASP A 57 -6.29 -12.37 -9.69
N TYR A 58 -5.30 -12.86 -8.93
CA TYR A 58 -4.13 -13.50 -9.55
C TYR A 58 -4.40 -14.99 -9.73
N PRO A 59 -4.23 -15.55 -10.95
CA PRO A 59 -4.44 -16.97 -11.16
C PRO A 59 -3.49 -17.78 -10.28
N LEU A 60 -4.04 -18.84 -9.68
CA LEU A 60 -3.30 -19.82 -8.88
C LEU A 60 -2.42 -20.71 -9.74
#